data_AF-A0A6I5C3Q6-F1
#
_entry.id   AF-A0A6I5C3Q6-F1
#
_cell.length_a   1.000
_cell.length_b   1.000
_cell.length_c   1.000
_cell.angle_alpha   90.00
_cell.angle_beta   90.00
_cell.angle_gamma   90.00
#
_symmetry.space_group_name_H-M   'P 1'
#
loop_
_entity.id
_entity.type
_entity.pdbx_description
1 polymer ?
#
loop_
_entity_poly.entity_id
_entity_poly.type
_entity_poly.pdbx_seq_one_letter_code
_entity_poly.pdbx_strand_id
1 'polypeptide(L)' 'MAARGRHRRYQPNRINRASLTVTVGGAGMAIPLIGAGTAYAADAATWNKVAACESSGGWNTNTGNGYYGGL' A
#
# COMPACT_ATOMS: atom_id res chain seq x y z
N MET A 1 -32.63 -18.44 -55.13
CA MET A 1 -31.46 -19.17 -54.59
C MET A 1 -31.26 -18.77 -53.13
N ALA A 2 -30.98 -19.76 -52.29
CA ALA A 2 -30.99 -19.67 -50.83
C ALA A 2 -29.77 -18.96 -50.23
N ALA A 3 -29.91 -18.39 -49.03
CA ALA A 3 -29.05 -18.74 -47.88
C ALA A 3 -29.64 -18.20 -46.56
N ARG A 4 -29.86 -19.11 -45.60
CA ARG A 4 -30.23 -18.81 -44.21
C ARG A 4 -29.02 -18.22 -43.48
N GLY A 5 -29.13 -16.98 -42.99
CA GLY A 5 -28.15 -16.40 -42.07
C GLY A 5 -28.24 -17.07 -40.70
N ARG A 6 -27.32 -17.96 -40.38
CA ARG A 6 -27.16 -18.51 -39.02
C ARG A 6 -26.52 -17.43 -38.15
N HIS A 7 -27.33 -16.69 -37.40
CA HIS A 7 -26.81 -15.80 -36.37
C HIS A 7 -26.15 -16.65 -35.27
N ARG A 8 -24.81 -16.73 -35.30
CA ARG A 8 -24.02 -17.22 -34.16
C ARG A 8 -24.28 -16.26 -33.00
N ARG A 9 -24.96 -16.72 -31.94
CA ARG A 9 -24.96 -15.96 -30.69
C ARG A 9 -23.52 -15.93 -30.21
N TYR A 10 -22.97 -14.73 -30.06
CA TYR A 10 -21.69 -14.54 -29.41
C TYR A 10 -21.83 -15.00 -27.95
N GLN A 11 -21.35 -16.21 -27.66
CA GLN A 11 -21.13 -16.67 -26.29
C GLN A 11 -19.68 -16.34 -25.95
N PRO A 12 -19.41 -15.26 -25.18
CA PRO A 12 -18.06 -14.99 -24.72
C PRO A 12 -17.60 -16.18 -23.86
N ASN A 13 -16.54 -16.84 -24.31
CA ASN A 13 -15.97 -17.99 -23.62
C ASN A 13 -15.60 -17.54 -22.20
N ARG A 14 -16.08 -18.25 -21.16
CA ARG A 14 -15.84 -17.89 -19.74
C ARG A 14 -14.35 -17.72 -19.40
N ILE A 15 -13.49 -18.33 -20.22
CA ILE A 15 -12.03 -18.27 -20.16
C ILE A 15 -11.48 -16.84 -20.37
N ASN A 16 -12.13 -15.99 -21.17
CA ASN A 16 -11.68 -14.59 -21.39
C ASN A 16 -11.90 -13.67 -20.18
N ARG A 17 -12.77 -14.05 -19.23
CA ARG A 17 -13.00 -13.24 -18.01
C ARG A 17 -11.97 -13.55 -16.92
N ALA A 18 -11.40 -14.76 -16.93
CA ALA A 18 -10.39 -15.18 -15.97
C ALA A 18 -9.01 -14.56 -16.27
N SER A 19 -8.68 -14.30 -17.54
CA SER A 19 -7.41 -13.65 -17.89
C SER A 19 -7.39 -12.16 -17.49
N LEU A 20 -8.54 -11.48 -17.55
CA LEU A 20 -8.67 -10.06 -17.17
C LEU A 20 -8.44 -9.82 -15.66
N THR A 21 -8.77 -10.79 -14.82
CA THR A 21 -8.59 -10.69 -13.36
C THR A 21 -7.15 -10.94 -12.90
N VAL A 22 -6.35 -11.68 -13.67
CA VAL A 22 -4.95 -11.96 -13.32
C VAL A 22 -4.05 -10.75 -13.55
N THR A 23 -4.32 -9.93 -14.57
CA THR A 23 -3.51 -8.74 -14.88
C THR A 23 -3.62 -7.64 -13.81
N VAL A 24 -4.80 -7.48 -13.16
CA VAL A 24 -5.01 -6.45 -12.13
C VAL A 24 -4.31 -6.82 -10.81
N GLY A 25 -4.25 -8.11 -10.46
CA GLY A 25 -3.58 -8.56 -9.24
C GLY A 25 -2.05 -8.43 -9.28
N GLY A 26 -1.43 -8.69 -10.45
CA GLY A 26 0.03 -8.59 -10.61
C GLY A 26 0.54 -7.15 -10.75
N ALA A 27 -0.18 -6.29 -11.47
CA ALA A 27 0.24 -4.90 -11.69
C ALA A 27 -0.01 -4.00 -10.47
N GLY A 28 -0.99 -4.30 -9.62
CA GLY A 28 -1.34 -3.48 -8.45
C GLY A 28 -0.26 -3.42 -7.35
N MET A 29 0.64 -4.40 -7.30
CA MET A 29 1.71 -4.47 -6.28
C MET A 29 2.93 -3.62 -6.61
N ALA A 30 3.12 -3.22 -7.89
CA ALA A 30 4.25 -2.41 -8.32
C ALA A 30 3.95 -0.91 -8.37
N ILE A 31 2.66 -0.52 -8.37
CA ILE A 31 2.24 0.91 -8.36
C ILE A 31 2.84 1.68 -7.17
N PRO A 32 2.92 1.14 -5.94
CA PRO A 32 3.51 1.87 -4.81
C PRO A 32 5.02 2.13 -4.95
N LEU A 33 5.72 1.35 -5.78
CA LEU A 33 7.18 1.46 -5.92
C LEU A 33 7.61 2.61 -6.84
N ILE A 34 6.70 3.11 -7.69
CA ILE A 34 6.97 4.24 -8.60
C ILE A 34 6.75 5.59 -7.88
N GLY A 35 6.05 5.58 -6.74
CA GLY A 35 5.76 6.77 -5.93
C GLY A 35 6.41 6.77 -4.54
N ALA A 36 7.20 5.74 -4.18
CA ALA A 36 7.93 5.70 -2.93
C ALA A 36 9.08 6.72 -2.99
N GLY A 37 8.83 7.94 -2.54
CA GLY A 37 9.88 8.94 -2.31
C GLY A 37 10.86 8.49 -1.23
N THR A 38 12.04 9.09 -1.21
CA THR A 38 12.99 8.92 -0.11
C THR A 38 12.41 9.52 1.17
N ALA A 39 12.31 8.72 2.24
CA ALA A 39 11.95 9.23 3.55
C ALA A 39 13.17 9.95 4.15
N TYR A 40 13.10 11.28 4.26
CA TYR A 40 14.10 12.06 4.98
C TYR A 40 13.71 12.10 6.46
N ALA A 41 14.32 11.22 7.26
CA ALA A 41 14.21 11.32 8.71
C ALA A 41 14.98 12.57 9.19
N ALA A 42 14.39 13.31 10.13
CA ALA A 42 15.12 14.36 10.83
C ALA A 42 16.29 13.76 11.63
N ASP A 43 17.35 14.53 11.81
CA ASP A 43 18.53 14.10 12.58
C ASP A 43 18.16 13.66 13.99
N ALA A 44 18.93 12.73 14.54
CA ALA A 44 18.78 12.25 15.92
C ALA A 44 18.79 13.40 16.95
N ALA A 45 19.54 14.47 16.67
CA ALA A 45 19.57 15.67 17.52
C ALA A 45 18.19 16.37 17.61
N THR A 46 17.42 16.37 16.51
CA THR A 46 16.05 16.91 16.51
C THR A 46 15.14 16.05 17.38
N TRP A 47 15.20 14.73 17.22
CA TRP A 47 14.41 13.81 18.03
C TRP A 47 14.79 13.83 19.51
N ASN A 48 16.06 14.00 19.84
CA ASN A 48 16.50 14.18 21.22
C ASN A 48 15.94 15.46 21.86
N LYS A 49 15.78 16.55 21.10
CA LYS A 49 15.14 17.77 21.60
C LYS A 49 13.66 17.54 21.90
N VAL A 50 12.96 16.79 21.04
CA VAL A 50 11.56 16.43 21.27
C VAL A 50 11.46 15.53 22.49
N ALA A 51 12.28 14.48 22.58
CA ALA A 51 12.28 13.59 23.75
C ALA A 51 12.65 14.31 25.05
N ALA A 52 13.48 15.36 25.00
CA ALA A 52 13.76 16.24 26.14
C ALA A 52 12.51 17.01 26.60
N CYS A 53 11.67 17.44 25.67
CA CYS A 53 10.40 18.12 25.96
C CYS A 53 9.35 17.15 26.51
N GLU A 54 9.16 16.02 25.84
CA GLU A 54 8.05 15.09 26.13
C GLU A 54 8.33 14.18 27.33
N SER A 55 9.55 13.63 27.40
CA SER A 55 9.92 12.59 28.36
C SER A 55 11.16 12.95 29.18
N SER A 56 11.50 14.25 29.29
CA SER A 56 12.72 14.72 29.97
C SER A 56 14.01 14.05 29.48
N GLY A 57 14.02 13.60 28.22
CA GLY A 57 15.13 12.91 27.57
C GLY A 57 15.16 11.39 27.78
N GLY A 58 14.17 10.85 28.50
CA GLY A 58 14.10 9.42 28.81
C GLY A 58 13.50 8.59 27.68
N TRP A 59 14.35 7.91 26.90
CA TRP A 59 13.94 6.98 25.85
C TRP A 59 13.34 5.66 26.37
N ASN A 60 13.54 5.36 27.65
CA ASN A 60 13.02 4.16 28.32
C ASN A 60 11.96 4.51 29.37
N THR A 61 11.35 5.70 29.27
CA THR A 61 10.35 6.17 30.23
C THR A 61 9.15 5.24 30.26
N ASN A 62 8.73 4.87 31.46
CA ASN A 62 7.48 4.15 31.71
C ASN A 62 6.90 4.65 33.02
N THR A 63 6.11 5.71 32.94
CA THR A 63 5.50 6.38 34.09
C THR A 63 4.17 5.76 34.51
N GLY A 64 3.69 4.71 33.83
CA GLY A 64 2.38 4.11 34.11
C GLY A 64 1.19 4.97 33.65
N ASN A 65 1.42 5.95 32.79
CA ASN A 65 0.39 6.82 32.20
C ASN A 65 -0.17 6.29 30.86
N GLY A 66 0.27 5.09 30.44
CA GLY A 66 -0.14 4.46 29.18
C GLY A 66 0.77 4.73 27.98
N TYR A 67 1.80 5.57 28.13
CA TYR A 67 2.81 5.84 27.11
C TYR A 67 4.16 5.21 27.49
N TYR A 68 4.95 4.85 26.49
CA TYR A 68 6.25 4.19 26.67
C TYR A 68 7.31 4.86 25.79
N GLY A 69 8.46 5.15 26.40
CA GLY A 69 9.63 5.66 25.74
C GLY A 69 9.74 7.19 25.70
N GLY A 70 10.56 7.68 24.77
CA GLY A 70 10.93 9.08 24.68
C GLY A 70 9.99 9.96 23.86
N LEU A 71 9.11 9.35 23.06
CA LEU A 71 8.19 9.99 22.11
C LEU A 71 6.86 9.24 22.10
#